data_AF-A5J0A9-F1
#
_entry.id   AF-A5J0A9-F1
#
_cell.length_a   1.000
_cell.length_b   1.000
_cell.length_c   1.000
_cell.angle_alpha   90.00
_cell.angle_beta   90.00
_cell.angle_gamma   90.00
#
_symmetry.space_group_name_H-M   'P 1'
#
loop_
_entity.id
_entity.type
_entity.pdbx_description
1 polymer ?
#
loop_
_entity_poly.entity_id
_entity_poly.type
_entity_poly.pdbx_seq_one_letter_code
_entity_poly.pdbx_strand_id
1 'polypeptide(L)'
;DPKVDVLGLPDGVKFVFLDIGLASIIFTCILGQLTTQVNASHQMIDYINNYFALFTLYVAMTVEFSGVMHSSYLIQNILSAISGKPIQTNEPPKTGFTFAFFWGRVLMSLAILGFSLAVTLVALFNGDTSVSIKYPSISPGLAVFLLFFFMSIVGMLEGMQIAFFAVAKLPADQRGTSMFGKKTCNLLFAGNGQNLPGFMIGRQLTVVCSFFLVGSFTSLTIVPGEGNNIFGVSDGAQAFLNYGFQGAVITTILASISWQLAASAYPIAFLNNPITYVLLCVALFLEFTGLCAGAWV
;
A
#
# COMPACT_ATOMS: atom_id res chain seq x y z
N ASP A 1 -5.33 -15.95 -24.00
CA ASP A 1 -6.53 -16.16 -24.82
C ASP A 1 -7.57 -16.85 -23.94
N PRO A 2 -8.67 -16.17 -23.59
CA PRO A 2 -9.72 -16.72 -22.72
C PRO A 2 -10.45 -17.94 -23.33
N LYS A 3 -10.18 -18.28 -24.60
CA LYS A 3 -10.72 -19.48 -25.26
C LYS A 3 -9.87 -20.74 -25.08
N VAL A 4 -8.68 -20.63 -24.49
CA VAL A 4 -7.84 -21.79 -24.20
C VAL A 4 -8.37 -22.48 -22.95
N ASP A 5 -8.69 -23.76 -23.06
CA ASP A 5 -9.28 -24.53 -21.98
C ASP A 5 -8.27 -24.77 -20.85
N VAL A 6 -8.29 -23.89 -19.85
CA VAL A 6 -7.50 -24.07 -18.63
C VAL A 6 -8.31 -24.94 -17.67
N LEU A 7 -7.82 -26.17 -17.45
CA LEU A 7 -8.33 -27.12 -16.46
C LEU A 7 -9.78 -27.62 -16.66
N GLY A 8 -10.41 -27.40 -17.82
CA GLY A 8 -11.78 -27.88 -18.09
C GLY A 8 -12.87 -27.21 -17.25
N LEU A 9 -12.58 -26.03 -16.69
CA LEU A 9 -13.50 -25.34 -15.77
C LEU A 9 -14.71 -24.71 -16.49
N PRO A 10 -15.88 -24.61 -15.84
CA PRO A 10 -17.03 -23.89 -16.38
C PRO A 10 -16.70 -22.41 -16.66
N ASP A 11 -17.31 -21.82 -17.69
CA ASP A 11 -17.01 -20.45 -18.14
C ASP A 11 -17.22 -19.40 -17.04
N GLY A 12 -18.21 -19.58 -16.17
CA GLY A 12 -18.42 -18.70 -15.02
C GLY A 12 -17.27 -18.74 -14.00
N VAL A 13 -16.66 -19.91 -13.80
CA VAL A 13 -15.50 -20.08 -12.90
C VAL A 13 -14.25 -19.48 -13.55
N LYS A 14 -14.04 -19.70 -14.86
CA LYS A 14 -12.95 -19.09 -15.62
C LYS A 14 -13.02 -17.56 -15.58
N PHE A 15 -14.21 -17.00 -15.81
CA PHE A 15 -14.42 -15.56 -15.76
C PHE A 15 -14.06 -14.97 -14.38
N VAL A 16 -14.57 -15.58 -13.30
CA VAL A 16 -14.34 -15.07 -11.94
C VAL A 16 -12.90 -15.28 -11.47
N PHE A 17 -12.33 -16.46 -11.69
CA PHE A 17 -11.00 -16.78 -11.16
C PHE A 17 -9.86 -16.30 -12.06
N LEU A 18 -10.00 -16.37 -13.38
CA LEU A 18 -8.93 -16.07 -14.33
C LEU A 18 -9.08 -14.67 -14.95
N ASP A 19 -10.26 -14.28 -15.44
CA ASP A 19 -10.41 -12.99 -16.14
C ASP A 19 -10.52 -11.80 -15.19
N ILE A 20 -11.28 -11.93 -14.09
CA ILE A 20 -11.32 -10.91 -13.04
C ILE A 20 -9.99 -10.87 -12.27
N GLY A 21 -9.27 -12.00 -12.21
CA GLY A 21 -8.00 -12.15 -11.49
C GLY A 21 -8.16 -12.47 -10.01
N LEU A 22 -9.36 -12.94 -9.59
CA LEU A 22 -9.63 -13.31 -8.20
C LEU A 22 -8.68 -14.40 -7.70
N ALA A 23 -8.29 -15.36 -8.57
CA ALA A 23 -7.33 -16.40 -8.21
C ALA A 23 -5.97 -15.80 -7.83
N SER A 24 -5.46 -14.86 -8.63
CA SER A 24 -4.19 -14.18 -8.36
C SER A 24 -4.25 -13.35 -7.08
N ILE A 25 -5.37 -12.63 -6.86
CA ILE A 25 -5.60 -11.87 -5.64
C ILE A 25 -5.59 -12.78 -4.41
N ILE A 26 -6.37 -13.88 -4.42
CA ILE A 26 -6.45 -14.81 -3.30
C ILE A 26 -5.10 -15.50 -3.07
N PHE A 27 -4.41 -15.91 -4.13
CA PHE A 27 -3.08 -16.51 -4.05
C PHE A 27 -2.06 -15.55 -3.40
N THR A 28 -1.97 -14.32 -3.91
CA THR A 28 -1.05 -13.30 -3.36
C THR A 28 -1.43 -12.93 -1.93
N CYS A 29 -2.73 -12.85 -1.62
CA CYS A 29 -3.21 -12.53 -0.30
C CYS A 29 -2.89 -13.65 0.70
N ILE A 30 -3.32 -14.89 0.45
CA ILE A 30 -3.16 -16.00 1.40
C ILE A 30 -1.68 -16.41 1.50
N LEU A 31 -1.08 -16.86 0.39
CA LEU A 31 0.26 -17.45 0.41
C LEU A 31 1.36 -16.40 0.41
N GLY A 32 1.13 -15.25 -0.24
CA GLY A 32 2.16 -14.22 -0.37
C GLY A 32 2.32 -13.33 0.87
N GLN A 33 1.24 -13.09 1.63
CA GLN A 33 1.22 -12.02 2.63
C GLN A 33 0.55 -12.43 3.95
N LEU A 34 -0.59 -13.11 3.91
CA LEU A 34 -1.37 -13.38 5.12
C LEU A 34 -0.72 -14.44 6.01
N THR A 35 -0.26 -15.58 5.47
CA THR A 35 0.36 -16.63 6.29
C THR A 35 1.55 -16.10 7.09
N THR A 36 2.38 -15.26 6.46
CA THR A 36 3.51 -14.62 7.14
C THR A 36 3.06 -13.59 8.16
N GLN A 37 2.04 -12.79 7.84
CA GLN A 37 1.48 -11.80 8.77
C GLN A 37 0.81 -12.43 10.00
N VAL A 38 0.07 -13.53 9.83
CA VAL A 38 -0.57 -14.28 10.92
C VAL A 38 0.50 -14.88 11.83
N ASN A 39 1.49 -15.57 11.26
CA ASN A 39 2.60 -16.14 12.02
C ASN A 39 3.37 -15.06 12.80
N ALA A 40 3.66 -13.93 12.15
CA ALA A 40 4.31 -12.79 12.79
C ALA A 40 3.45 -12.18 13.91
N SER A 41 2.11 -12.18 13.78
CA SER A 41 1.23 -11.61 14.80
C SER A 41 1.13 -12.48 16.07
N HIS A 42 1.22 -13.81 15.94
CA HIS A 42 1.15 -14.74 17.06
C HIS A 42 2.51 -15.00 17.71
N GLN A 43 3.57 -15.19 16.92
CA GLN A 43 4.91 -15.57 17.40
C GLN A 43 5.96 -14.59 16.85
N MET A 44 5.87 -13.32 17.27
CA MET A 44 6.72 -12.23 16.76
C MET A 44 8.23 -12.53 16.84
N ILE A 45 8.70 -12.99 17.99
CA ILE A 45 10.14 -13.21 18.25
C ILE A 45 10.64 -14.40 17.42
N ASP A 46 9.90 -15.51 17.40
CA ASP A 46 10.30 -16.69 16.63
C ASP A 46 10.26 -16.43 15.12
N TYR A 47 9.29 -15.63 14.66
CA TYR A 47 9.19 -15.23 13.26
C TYR A 47 10.40 -14.42 12.77
N ILE A 48 10.97 -13.55 13.61
CA ILE A 48 12.16 -12.76 13.26
C ILE A 48 13.48 -13.47 13.56
N ASN A 49 13.47 -14.53 14.37
CA ASN A 49 14.67 -15.25 14.82
C ASN A 49 15.18 -16.25 13.76
N ASN A 50 15.50 -15.75 12.57
CA ASN A 50 16.12 -16.55 11.51
C ASN A 50 16.96 -15.69 10.56
N TYR A 51 17.90 -16.32 9.85
CA TYR A 51 18.81 -15.64 8.93
C TYR A 51 18.09 -14.94 7.77
N PHE A 52 16.93 -15.46 7.33
CA PHE A 52 16.18 -14.87 6.23
C PHE A 52 15.52 -13.55 6.65
N ALA A 53 14.97 -13.47 7.86
CA ALA A 53 14.46 -12.24 8.45
C ALA A 53 15.57 -11.18 8.62
N LEU A 54 16.76 -11.59 9.08
CA LEU A 54 17.92 -10.70 9.18
C LEU A 54 18.39 -10.19 7.81
N PHE A 55 18.45 -11.08 6.80
CA PHE A 55 18.75 -10.69 5.43
C PHE A 55 17.76 -9.66 4.90
N THR A 56 16.46 -9.89 5.10
CA THR A 56 15.39 -8.98 4.68
C THR A 56 15.52 -7.61 5.34
N LEU A 57 15.88 -7.58 6.63
CA LEU A 57 16.16 -6.34 7.36
C LEU A 57 17.33 -5.56 6.73
N TYR A 58 18.45 -6.23 6.41
CA TYR A 58 19.59 -5.56 5.78
C TYR A 58 19.28 -5.03 4.37
N VAL A 59 18.48 -5.76 3.59
CA VAL A 59 17.98 -5.28 2.29
C VAL A 59 17.15 -4.01 2.49
N ALA A 60 16.21 -4.02 3.45
CA ALA A 60 15.39 -2.84 3.76
C ALA A 60 16.25 -1.65 4.22
N MET A 61 17.25 -1.87 5.08
CA MET A 61 18.19 -0.83 5.50
C MET A 61 19.04 -0.29 4.34
N THR A 62 19.39 -1.14 3.37
CA THR A 62 20.14 -0.71 2.17
C THR A 62 19.27 0.15 1.26
N VAL A 63 18.01 -0.23 1.06
CA VAL A 63 17.03 0.58 0.32
C VAL A 63 16.79 1.92 1.02
N GLU A 64 16.66 1.91 2.34
CA GLU A 64 16.54 3.13 3.13
C GLU A 64 17.78 4.03 3.00
N PHE A 65 18.98 3.43 3.06
CA PHE A 65 20.23 4.16 2.86
C PHE A 65 20.33 4.77 1.46
N SER A 66 19.87 4.07 0.42
CA SER A 66 19.84 4.58 -0.97
C SER A 66 19.04 5.89 -1.10
N GLY A 67 18.01 6.07 -0.26
CA GLY A 67 17.19 7.27 -0.25
C GLY A 67 16.11 7.32 -1.32
N VAL A 68 15.88 6.26 -2.09
CA VAL A 68 14.83 6.24 -3.14
C VAL A 68 13.44 6.59 -2.59
N MET A 69 13.16 6.24 -1.32
CA MET A 69 11.86 6.46 -0.67
C MET A 69 11.81 7.71 0.23
N HIS A 70 12.87 8.54 0.27
CA HIS A 70 13.00 9.66 1.21
C HIS A 70 11.97 10.79 1.06
N SER A 71 11.29 10.90 -0.08
CA SER A 71 10.19 11.85 -0.25
C SER A 71 9.04 11.59 0.73
N SER A 72 8.88 10.36 1.23
CA SER A 72 7.92 10.02 2.29
C SER A 72 8.20 10.76 3.62
N TYR A 73 9.48 10.96 3.98
CA TYR A 73 9.85 11.78 5.15
C TYR A 73 9.56 13.25 4.94
N LEU A 74 9.71 13.76 3.71
CA LEU A 74 9.32 15.13 3.43
C LEU A 74 7.80 15.30 3.58
N ILE A 75 7.02 14.34 3.06
CA ILE A 75 5.56 14.33 3.25
C ILE A 75 5.21 14.29 4.75
N GLN A 76 5.90 13.46 5.53
CA GLN A 76 5.73 13.41 6.99
C GLN A 76 6.04 14.76 7.66
N ASN A 77 7.15 15.42 7.28
CA ASN A 77 7.54 16.73 7.81
C ASN A 77 6.51 17.81 7.47
N ILE A 78 5.98 17.80 6.24
CA ILE A 78 4.91 18.72 5.81
C ILE A 78 3.64 18.47 6.63
N LEU A 79 3.22 17.21 6.78
CA LEU A 79 2.06 16.85 7.61
C LEU A 79 2.22 17.28 9.07
N SER A 80 3.44 17.14 9.62
CA SER A 80 3.77 17.60 10.96
C SER A 80 3.69 19.12 11.09
N ALA A 81 4.20 19.85 10.10
CA ALA A 81 4.15 21.31 10.08
C ALA A 81 2.70 21.82 10.01
N ILE A 82 1.87 21.20 9.16
CA ILE A 82 0.44 21.53 9.03
C ILE A 82 -0.33 21.18 10.31
N SER A 83 -0.02 20.04 10.92
CA SER A 83 -0.73 19.57 12.12
C SER A 83 -0.32 20.30 13.41
N GLY A 84 0.75 21.10 13.38
CA GLY A 84 1.27 21.83 14.54
C GLY A 84 1.78 20.95 15.68
N LYS A 85 1.98 19.66 15.44
CA LYS A 85 2.45 18.67 16.45
C LYS A 85 3.81 18.14 16.03
N PRO A 86 4.89 18.34 16.81
CA PRO A 86 6.22 17.88 16.41
C PRO A 86 6.27 16.34 16.31
N ILE A 87 7.02 15.84 15.33
CA ILE A 87 7.36 14.41 15.23
C ILE A 87 8.28 14.08 16.40
N GLN A 88 7.83 13.20 17.30
CA GLN A 88 8.71 12.67 18.33
C GLN A 88 9.71 11.72 17.67
N THR A 89 10.97 12.16 17.56
CA THR A 89 12.08 11.35 17.06
C THR A 89 13.08 11.11 18.18
N ASN A 90 13.58 9.88 18.25
CA ASN A 90 14.68 9.51 19.14
C ASN A 90 16.06 9.79 18.50
N GLU A 91 16.10 10.30 17.26
CA GLU A 91 17.35 10.61 16.57
C GLU A 91 17.89 11.99 16.97
N PRO A 92 19.23 12.13 17.14
CA PRO A 92 19.84 13.43 17.35
C PRO A 92 19.61 14.35 16.13
N PRO A 93 19.56 15.69 16.34
CA PRO A 93 19.41 16.64 15.24
C PRO A 93 20.48 16.43 14.16
N LYS A 94 20.04 16.27 12.90
CA LYS A 94 20.93 16.08 11.76
C LYS A 94 21.75 17.37 11.54
N THR A 95 23.06 17.32 11.69
CA THR A 95 23.97 18.47 11.53
C THR A 95 25.01 18.25 10.42
N GLY A 96 25.51 19.33 9.82
CA GLY A 96 26.60 19.31 8.86
C GLY A 96 26.35 18.43 7.63
N PHE A 97 27.30 17.54 7.32
CA PHE A 97 27.24 16.65 6.15
C PHE A 97 26.02 15.71 6.18
N THR A 98 25.62 15.24 7.37
CA THR A 98 24.45 14.36 7.53
C THR A 98 23.14 15.06 7.13
N PHE A 99 23.04 16.37 7.39
CA PHE A 99 21.90 17.17 6.96
C PHE A 99 21.87 17.34 5.43
N ALA A 100 23.01 17.70 4.83
CA ALA A 100 23.11 17.85 3.38
C ALA A 100 22.84 16.52 2.65
N PHE A 101 23.39 15.40 3.15
CA PHE A 101 23.18 14.07 2.60
C PHE A 101 21.71 13.63 2.71
N PHE A 102 21.03 13.95 3.81
CA PHE A 102 19.60 13.69 3.96
C PHE A 102 18.77 14.44 2.90
N TRP A 103 18.97 15.75 2.76
CA TRP A 103 18.21 16.57 1.81
C TRP A 103 18.54 16.28 0.36
N GLY A 104 19.79 15.91 0.04
CA GLY A 104 20.17 15.43 -1.29
C GLY A 104 19.38 14.18 -1.70
N ARG A 105 19.24 13.21 -0.78
CA ARG A 105 18.41 12.00 -1.00
C ARG A 105 16.92 12.33 -1.10
N VAL A 106 16.42 13.28 -0.32
CA VAL A 106 15.03 13.77 -0.43
C VAL A 106 14.78 14.38 -1.82
N LEU A 107 15.70 15.23 -2.31
CA LEU A 107 15.57 15.85 -3.64
C LEU A 107 15.61 14.81 -4.76
N MET A 108 16.52 13.84 -4.67
CA MET A 108 16.57 12.72 -5.63
C MET A 108 15.26 11.92 -5.61
N SER A 109 14.76 11.54 -4.44
CA SER A 109 13.49 10.81 -4.29
C SER A 109 12.30 11.58 -4.87
N LEU A 110 12.24 12.89 -4.63
CA LEU A 110 11.22 13.77 -5.21
C LEU A 110 11.29 13.81 -6.73
N ALA A 111 12.51 13.88 -7.30
CA ALA A 111 12.68 13.87 -8.75
C ALA A 111 12.20 12.54 -9.36
N ILE A 112 12.54 11.40 -8.74
CA ILE A 112 12.10 10.07 -9.19
C ILE A 112 10.57 9.95 -9.08
N LEU A 113 9.99 10.39 -7.96
CA LEU A 113 8.53 10.37 -7.74
C LEU A 113 7.81 11.27 -8.75
N GLY A 114 8.30 12.49 -8.95
CA GLY A 114 7.74 13.47 -9.89
C GLY A 114 7.78 12.96 -11.33
N PHE A 115 8.90 12.36 -11.75
CA PHE A 115 9.04 11.73 -13.05
C PHE A 115 8.07 10.53 -13.20
N SER A 116 8.02 9.66 -12.19
CA SER A 116 7.12 8.48 -12.19
C SER A 116 5.66 8.89 -12.33
N LEU A 117 5.24 9.92 -11.58
CA LEU A 117 3.90 10.49 -11.66
C LEU A 117 3.61 11.10 -13.03
N ALA A 118 4.56 11.85 -13.60
CA ALA A 118 4.40 12.46 -14.92
C ALA A 118 4.19 11.40 -16.01
N VAL A 119 5.04 10.36 -16.03
CA VAL A 119 4.92 9.22 -16.97
C VAL A 119 3.56 8.54 -16.80
N THR A 120 3.17 8.24 -15.55
CA THR A 120 1.93 7.50 -15.28
C THR A 120 0.69 8.32 -15.66
N LEU A 121 0.65 9.61 -15.30
CA LEU A 121 -0.49 10.47 -15.60
C LEU A 121 -0.62 10.72 -17.11
N VAL A 122 0.49 10.98 -17.82
CA VAL A 122 0.45 11.16 -19.28
C VAL A 122 -0.04 9.89 -19.98
N ALA A 123 0.48 8.72 -19.60
CA ALA A 123 0.01 7.46 -20.15
C ALA A 123 -1.48 7.22 -19.84
N LEU A 124 -1.92 7.55 -18.63
CA LEU A 124 -3.31 7.37 -18.24
C LEU A 124 -4.26 8.30 -19.00
N PHE A 125 -3.85 9.56 -19.24
CA PHE A 125 -4.62 10.51 -20.05
C PHE A 125 -4.66 10.15 -21.53
N ASN A 126 -3.58 9.58 -22.06
CA ASN A 126 -3.51 9.13 -23.45
C ASN A 126 -4.21 7.78 -23.68
N GLY A 127 -4.54 7.05 -22.61
CA GLY A 127 -5.16 5.74 -22.68
C GLY A 127 -4.15 4.59 -22.86
N ASP A 128 -2.85 4.83 -22.70
CA ASP A 128 -1.77 3.86 -22.91
C ASP A 128 -1.47 2.99 -21.67
N THR A 129 -2.52 2.63 -20.93
CA THR A 129 -2.41 1.86 -19.69
C THR A 129 -3.28 0.62 -19.72
N SER A 130 -2.95 -0.37 -18.91
CA SER A 130 -3.67 -1.65 -18.89
C SER A 130 -5.15 -1.48 -18.50
N VAL A 131 -5.51 -0.46 -17.71
CA VAL A 131 -6.91 -0.16 -17.38
C VAL A 131 -7.73 0.23 -18.61
N SER A 132 -7.16 0.96 -19.57
CA SER A 132 -7.86 1.35 -20.80
C SER A 132 -8.20 0.16 -21.68
N ILE A 133 -7.34 -0.86 -21.66
CA ILE A 133 -7.57 -2.12 -22.38
C ILE A 133 -8.60 -2.99 -21.63
N LYS A 134 -8.46 -3.10 -20.30
CA LYS A 134 -9.31 -3.96 -19.47
C LYS A 134 -10.72 -3.39 -19.28
N TYR A 135 -10.85 -2.07 -19.19
CA TYR A 135 -12.10 -1.35 -18.93
C TYR A 135 -12.25 -0.15 -19.87
N PRO A 136 -12.56 -0.38 -21.16
CA PRO A 136 -12.62 0.67 -22.18
C PRO A 136 -13.74 1.71 -21.96
N SER A 137 -14.70 1.43 -21.07
CA SER A 137 -15.77 2.36 -20.70
C SER A 137 -15.34 3.44 -19.69
N ILE A 138 -14.15 3.34 -19.10
CA ILE A 138 -13.65 4.30 -18.11
C ILE A 138 -13.01 5.49 -18.82
N SER A 139 -13.59 6.68 -18.65
CA SER A 139 -12.97 7.92 -19.15
C SER A 139 -11.59 8.16 -18.50
N PRO A 140 -10.62 8.78 -19.18
CA PRO A 140 -9.29 9.05 -18.60
C PRO A 140 -9.34 9.85 -17.30
N GLY A 141 -10.23 10.85 -17.20
CA GLY A 141 -10.42 11.61 -15.96
C GLY A 141 -10.94 10.77 -14.79
N LEU A 142 -11.86 9.84 -15.06
CA LEU A 142 -12.32 8.88 -14.05
C LEU A 142 -11.20 7.93 -13.65
N ALA A 143 -10.36 7.50 -14.59
CA ALA A 143 -9.23 6.62 -14.29
C ALA A 143 -8.22 7.28 -13.34
N VAL A 144 -7.89 8.56 -13.55
CA VAL A 144 -7.02 9.34 -12.65
C VAL A 144 -7.65 9.45 -11.26
N PHE A 145 -8.95 9.76 -11.19
CA PHE A 145 -9.65 9.82 -9.90
C PHE A 145 -9.61 8.48 -9.17
N LEU A 146 -9.92 7.38 -9.88
CA LEU A 146 -9.90 6.02 -9.31
C LEU A 146 -8.50 5.62 -8.83
N LEU A 147 -7.44 5.98 -9.56
CA LEU A 147 -6.06 5.75 -9.14
C LEU A 147 -5.81 6.34 -7.74
N PHE A 148 -6.06 7.64 -7.55
CA PHE A 148 -5.84 8.29 -6.25
C PHE A 148 -6.81 7.80 -5.17
N PHE A 149 -8.05 7.47 -5.55
CA PHE A 149 -9.05 6.92 -4.63
C PHE A 149 -8.61 5.56 -4.07
N PHE A 150 -8.22 4.61 -4.93
CA PHE A 150 -7.73 3.31 -4.47
C PHE A 150 -6.41 3.43 -3.71
N MET A 151 -5.49 4.31 -4.12
CA MET A 151 -4.28 4.59 -3.35
C MET A 151 -4.58 5.15 -1.96
N SER A 152 -5.63 5.97 -1.81
CA SER A 152 -6.06 6.49 -0.51
C SER A 152 -6.67 5.40 0.38
N ILE A 153 -7.44 4.47 -0.20
CA ILE A 153 -7.94 3.30 0.53
C ILE A 153 -6.78 2.44 1.04
N VAL A 154 -5.83 2.11 0.17
CA VAL A 154 -4.62 1.35 0.53
C VAL A 154 -3.87 2.05 1.66
N GLY A 155 -3.60 3.35 1.50
CA GLY A 155 -2.88 4.15 2.49
C GLY A 155 -3.58 4.17 3.85
N MET A 156 -4.89 4.33 3.85
CA MET A 156 -5.68 4.23 5.08
C MET A 156 -5.56 2.85 5.73
N LEU A 157 -5.69 1.76 4.98
CA LEU A 157 -5.63 0.39 5.53
C LEU A 157 -4.23 0.00 6.04
N GLU A 158 -3.17 0.45 5.36
CA GLU A 158 -1.78 0.26 5.80
C GLU A 158 -1.45 1.12 7.02
N GLY A 159 -1.82 2.40 6.99
CA GLY A 159 -1.67 3.30 8.13
C GLY A 159 -2.44 2.83 9.37
N MET A 160 -3.68 2.36 9.19
CA MET A 160 -4.53 1.84 10.27
C MET A 160 -3.89 0.65 11.01
N GLN A 161 -3.21 -0.26 10.31
CA GLN A 161 -2.51 -1.37 10.96
C GLN A 161 -1.48 -0.86 11.98
N ILE A 162 -0.65 0.12 11.58
CA ILE A 162 0.36 0.70 12.46
C ILE A 162 -0.29 1.50 13.59
N ALA A 163 -1.33 2.30 13.28
CA ALA A 163 -2.05 3.07 14.29
C ALA A 163 -2.69 2.16 15.34
N PHE A 164 -3.29 1.04 14.94
CA PHE A 164 -3.90 0.07 15.84
C PHE A 164 -2.87 -0.62 16.73
N PHE A 165 -1.70 -1.00 16.18
CA PHE A 165 -0.60 -1.54 16.99
C PHE A 165 -0.02 -0.51 17.97
N ALA A 166 0.09 0.75 17.57
CA ALA A 166 0.54 1.82 18.45
C ALA A 166 -0.46 2.04 19.61
N VAL A 167 -1.77 2.04 19.31
CA VAL A 167 -2.82 2.21 20.32
C VAL A 167 -2.97 0.99 21.23
N ALA A 168 -2.69 -0.22 20.75
CA ALA A 168 -2.67 -1.42 21.58
C ALA A 168 -1.67 -1.34 22.75
N LYS A 169 -0.61 -0.55 22.59
CA LYS A 169 0.40 -0.30 23.64
C LYS A 169 0.00 0.79 24.63
N LEU A 170 -1.06 1.56 24.35
CA LEU A 170 -1.54 2.62 25.24
C LEU A 170 -2.48 2.05 26.32
N PRO A 171 -2.48 2.61 27.54
CA PRO A 171 -3.47 2.26 28.55
C PRO A 171 -4.88 2.71 28.13
N ALA A 172 -5.92 2.01 28.61
CA ALA A 172 -7.28 2.10 28.08
C ALA A 172 -7.90 3.51 28.15
N ASP A 173 -7.52 4.30 29.16
CA ASP A 173 -7.94 5.68 29.37
C ASP A 173 -7.41 6.66 28.30
N GLN A 174 -6.31 6.30 27.64
CA GLN A 174 -5.68 7.11 26.58
C GLN A 174 -6.09 6.69 25.16
N ARG A 175 -6.93 5.66 25.01
CA ARG A 175 -7.37 5.08 23.73
C ARG A 175 -8.50 5.87 23.06
N GLY A 176 -8.26 7.15 22.81
CA GLY A 176 -9.16 8.01 22.03
C GLY A 176 -10.10 8.86 22.87
N THR A 177 -10.05 10.17 22.67
CA THR A 177 -10.91 11.15 23.34
C THR A 177 -12.20 11.43 22.57
N SER A 178 -12.22 11.15 21.26
CA SER A 178 -13.36 11.43 20.37
C SER A 178 -14.38 10.27 20.31
N MET A 179 -15.60 10.57 19.84
CA MET A 179 -16.68 9.58 19.69
C MET A 179 -16.29 8.42 18.76
N PHE A 180 -15.71 8.72 17.59
CA PHE A 180 -15.24 7.69 16.66
C PHE A 180 -14.01 6.96 17.19
N GLY A 181 -13.08 7.64 17.85
CA GLY A 181 -11.93 7.00 18.49
C GLY A 181 -12.34 5.95 19.51
N LYS A 182 -13.31 6.28 20.38
CA LYS A 182 -13.86 5.33 21.36
C LYS A 182 -14.60 4.17 20.70
N LYS A 183 -15.43 4.43 19.67
CA LYS A 183 -16.12 3.37 18.92
C LYS A 183 -15.15 2.41 18.25
N THR A 184 -14.11 2.95 17.60
CA THR A 184 -13.05 2.17 16.95
C THR A 184 -12.30 1.33 17.98
N CYS A 185 -11.86 1.90 19.11
CA CYS A 185 -11.19 1.15 20.18
C CYS A 185 -12.07 0.09 20.82
N ASN A 186 -13.33 0.43 21.10
CA ASN A 186 -14.27 -0.52 21.69
C ASN A 186 -14.50 -1.71 20.75
N LEU A 187 -14.62 -1.48 19.44
CA LEU A 187 -14.76 -2.56 18.47
C LEU A 187 -13.45 -3.35 18.32
N LEU A 188 -12.31 -2.67 18.20
CA LEU A 188 -11.00 -3.29 17.98
C LEU A 188 -10.55 -4.20 19.15
N PHE A 189 -10.86 -3.80 20.39
CA PHE A 189 -10.53 -4.56 21.59
C PHE A 189 -11.74 -5.31 22.19
N ALA A 190 -12.89 -5.33 21.49
CA ALA A 190 -14.02 -6.16 21.89
C ALA A 190 -13.64 -7.65 21.84
N GLY A 191 -14.15 -8.42 22.79
CA GLY A 191 -14.04 -9.89 22.84
C GLY A 191 -12.59 -10.39 22.86
N ASN A 192 -12.01 -10.60 24.04
CA ASN A 192 -10.64 -11.14 24.24
C ASN A 192 -9.52 -10.56 23.33
N GLY A 193 -9.74 -9.43 22.63
CA GLY A 193 -8.81 -8.86 21.65
C GLY A 193 -8.74 -9.58 20.29
N GLN A 194 -9.70 -10.45 19.95
CA GLN A 194 -9.68 -11.22 18.69
C GLN A 194 -9.86 -10.35 17.43
N ASN A 195 -10.50 -9.19 17.56
CA ASN A 195 -10.78 -8.30 16.43
C ASN A 195 -9.53 -7.59 15.88
N LEU A 196 -8.44 -7.47 16.66
CA LEU A 196 -7.19 -6.88 16.17
C LEU A 196 -6.48 -7.81 15.16
N PRO A 197 -6.21 -9.10 15.48
CA PRO A 197 -5.79 -10.08 14.49
C PRO A 197 -6.78 -10.25 13.33
N GLY A 198 -8.09 -10.29 13.63
CA GLY A 198 -9.14 -10.39 12.59
C GLY A 198 -9.10 -9.22 11.60
N PHE A 199 -8.90 -7.99 12.08
CA PHE A 199 -8.69 -6.83 11.21
C PHE A 199 -7.45 -6.98 10.32
N MET A 200 -6.33 -7.47 10.86
CA MET A 200 -5.09 -7.64 10.08
C MET A 200 -5.30 -8.58 8.89
N ILE A 201 -6.09 -9.62 9.08
CA ILE A 201 -6.41 -10.58 8.01
C ILE A 201 -7.44 -9.99 7.05
N GLY A 202 -8.56 -9.50 7.60
CA GLY A 202 -9.68 -8.98 6.82
C GLY A 202 -9.33 -7.78 5.95
N ARG A 203 -8.42 -6.90 6.42
CA ARG A 203 -7.96 -5.75 5.62
C ARG A 203 -7.13 -6.20 4.42
N GLN A 204 -6.40 -7.32 4.53
CA GLN A 204 -5.36 -7.67 3.56
C GLN A 204 -5.96 -7.97 2.19
N LEU A 205 -7.15 -8.60 2.17
CA LEU A 205 -7.88 -8.82 0.93
C LEU A 205 -8.20 -7.50 0.21
N THR A 206 -8.71 -6.50 0.93
CA THR A 206 -8.99 -5.18 0.37
C THR A 206 -7.72 -4.47 -0.10
N VAL A 207 -6.63 -4.59 0.66
CA VAL A 207 -5.31 -4.04 0.31
C VAL A 207 -4.81 -4.66 -1.00
N VAL A 208 -4.77 -6.00 -1.09
CA VAL A 208 -4.28 -6.71 -2.29
C VAL A 208 -5.18 -6.39 -3.49
N CYS A 209 -6.50 -6.47 -3.35
CA CYS A 209 -7.44 -6.08 -4.42
C CYS A 209 -7.16 -4.67 -4.93
N SER A 210 -6.97 -3.71 -4.02
CA SER A 210 -6.73 -2.31 -4.38
C SER A 210 -5.36 -2.14 -5.05
N PHE A 211 -4.31 -2.83 -4.61
CA PHE A 211 -3.00 -2.81 -5.26
C PHE A 211 -3.02 -3.43 -6.66
N PHE A 212 -3.79 -4.51 -6.89
CA PHE A 212 -3.97 -5.08 -8.22
C PHE A 212 -4.69 -4.10 -9.17
N LEU A 213 -5.72 -3.42 -8.67
CA LEU A 213 -6.41 -2.37 -9.43
C LEU A 213 -5.46 -1.22 -9.75
N VAL A 214 -4.78 -0.66 -8.74
CA VAL A 214 -3.78 0.42 -8.91
C VAL A 214 -2.67 0.01 -9.88
N GLY A 215 -2.18 -1.23 -9.79
CA GLY A 215 -1.20 -1.78 -10.72
C GLY A 215 -1.68 -1.71 -12.18
N SER A 216 -2.97 -1.98 -12.42
CA SER A 216 -3.59 -1.88 -13.75
C SER A 216 -3.65 -0.43 -14.26
N PHE A 217 -3.79 0.57 -13.38
CA PHE A 217 -3.74 1.99 -13.74
C PHE A 217 -2.30 2.47 -14.02
N THR A 218 -1.30 1.89 -13.36
CA THR A 218 0.11 2.31 -13.48
C THR A 218 0.92 1.54 -14.54
N SER A 219 0.38 0.41 -15.01
CA SER A 219 1.01 -0.46 -15.99
C SER A 219 0.85 0.12 -17.40
N LEU A 220 1.98 0.34 -18.08
CA LEU A 220 2.04 0.94 -19.41
C LEU A 220 1.89 -0.12 -20.50
N THR A 221 1.19 0.21 -21.58
CA THR A 221 0.94 -0.70 -22.72
C THR A 221 1.52 -0.19 -24.04
N ILE A 222 2.47 0.75 -23.97
CA ILE A 222 3.12 1.37 -25.13
C ILE A 222 4.09 0.37 -25.76
N VAL A 223 3.99 0.13 -27.07
CA VAL A 223 4.91 -0.75 -27.81
C VAL A 223 6.17 0.04 -28.22
N PRO A 224 7.38 -0.34 -27.75
CA PRO A 224 8.62 0.31 -28.18
C PRO A 224 8.85 0.16 -29.69
N GLY A 225 9.42 1.17 -30.35
CA GLY A 225 9.75 1.14 -31.78
C GLY A 225 8.64 1.60 -32.74
N GLU A 226 7.45 1.94 -32.23
CA GLU A 226 6.35 2.48 -33.05
C GLU A 226 6.33 4.01 -33.13
N GLY A 227 7.35 4.69 -32.56
CA GLY A 227 7.46 6.16 -32.56
C GLY A 227 6.57 6.88 -31.55
N ASN A 228 5.77 6.15 -30.77
CA ASN A 228 4.84 6.68 -29.75
C ASN A 228 5.40 6.56 -28.32
N ASN A 229 6.73 6.54 -28.15
CA ASN A 229 7.36 6.45 -26.84
C ASN A 229 7.01 7.67 -25.98
N ILE A 230 6.78 7.45 -24.69
CA ILE A 230 6.39 8.52 -23.78
C ILE A 230 7.51 9.56 -23.67
N PHE A 231 7.17 10.84 -23.85
CA PHE A 231 8.16 11.94 -23.91
C PHE A 231 9.26 11.79 -24.97
N GLY A 232 9.07 10.95 -26.00
CA GLY A 232 10.07 10.74 -27.06
C GLY A 232 11.35 10.06 -26.57
N VAL A 233 11.28 9.28 -25.49
CA VAL A 233 12.43 8.53 -24.98
C VAL A 233 12.85 7.41 -25.95
N SER A 234 14.08 6.89 -25.78
CA SER A 234 14.57 5.76 -26.59
C SER A 234 13.76 4.48 -26.34
N ASP A 235 13.75 3.56 -27.31
CA ASP A 235 13.00 2.30 -27.19
C ASP A 235 13.44 1.46 -25.98
N GLY A 236 14.74 1.46 -25.65
CA GLY A 236 15.26 0.78 -24.47
C GLY A 236 14.76 1.40 -23.16
N ALA A 237 14.62 2.73 -23.10
CA ALA A 237 14.04 3.40 -21.95
C ALA A 237 12.52 3.14 -21.85
N GLN A 238 11.81 3.12 -22.97
CA GLN A 238 10.39 2.75 -22.99
C GLN A 238 10.18 1.30 -22.51
N ALA A 239 11.03 0.36 -22.96
CA ALA A 239 10.99 -1.03 -22.49
C ALA A 239 11.21 -1.12 -20.97
N PHE A 240 12.11 -0.31 -20.42
CA PHE A 240 12.32 -0.22 -18.98
C PHE A 240 11.10 0.34 -18.23
N LEU A 241 10.46 1.39 -18.76
CA LEU A 241 9.23 1.95 -18.19
C LEU A 241 8.07 0.93 -18.24
N ASN A 242 8.02 0.09 -19.26
CA ASN A 242 7.00 -0.95 -19.36
C ASN A 242 7.16 -2.06 -18.29
N TYR A 243 8.29 -2.17 -17.61
CA TYR A 243 8.44 -3.09 -16.47
C TYR A 243 7.62 -2.68 -15.23
N GLY A 244 7.10 -1.46 -15.17
CA GLY A 244 6.20 -1.03 -14.08
C GLY A 244 6.89 -0.42 -12.86
N PHE A 245 8.20 -0.13 -12.93
CA PHE A 245 8.95 0.42 -11.81
C PHE A 245 8.37 1.76 -11.29
N GLN A 246 7.89 2.61 -12.20
CA GLN A 246 7.20 3.86 -11.86
C GLN A 246 5.96 3.63 -10.99
N GLY A 247 5.16 2.61 -11.31
CA GLY A 247 3.98 2.25 -10.53
C GLY A 247 4.35 1.76 -9.14
N ALA A 248 5.40 0.94 -9.04
CA ALA A 248 5.94 0.49 -7.75
C ALA A 248 6.40 1.68 -6.90
N VAL A 249 7.19 2.62 -7.46
CA VAL A 249 7.65 3.81 -6.73
C VAL A 249 6.48 4.68 -6.24
N ILE A 250 5.52 5.00 -7.12
CA ILE A 250 4.34 5.81 -6.76
C ILE A 250 3.57 5.17 -5.62
N THR A 251 3.27 3.88 -5.74
CA THR A 251 2.45 3.17 -4.76
C THR A 251 3.18 2.96 -3.44
N THR A 252 4.46 2.60 -3.47
CA THR A 252 5.27 2.48 -2.26
C THR A 252 5.34 3.81 -1.51
N ILE A 253 5.59 4.93 -2.19
CA ILE A 253 5.75 6.23 -1.52
C ILE A 253 4.39 6.81 -1.11
N LEU A 254 3.48 6.99 -2.05
CA LEU A 254 2.23 7.74 -1.84
C LEU A 254 1.09 6.89 -1.30
N ALA A 255 0.97 5.63 -1.73
CA ALA A 255 -0.12 4.77 -1.27
C ALA A 255 0.22 4.01 0.02
N SER A 256 1.51 3.89 0.39
CA SER A 256 1.91 3.07 1.55
C SER A 256 2.74 3.84 2.57
N ILE A 257 4.04 4.06 2.32
CA ILE A 257 5.00 4.57 3.33
C ILE A 257 4.56 5.92 3.90
N SER A 258 4.07 6.85 3.08
CA SER A 258 3.63 8.17 3.57
C SER A 258 2.50 8.06 4.62
N TRP A 259 1.56 7.15 4.41
CA TRP A 259 0.46 6.91 5.35
C TRP A 259 0.92 6.14 6.58
N GLN A 260 1.82 5.18 6.42
CA GLN A 260 2.43 4.44 7.51
C GLN A 260 3.23 5.36 8.46
N LEU A 261 4.02 6.28 7.91
CA LEU A 261 4.77 7.30 8.65
C LEU A 261 3.85 8.32 9.32
N ALA A 262 2.75 8.71 8.66
CA ALA A 262 1.76 9.59 9.26
C ALA A 262 1.02 8.90 10.43
N ALA A 263 0.69 7.62 10.27
CA ALA A 263 0.00 6.83 11.28
C ALA A 263 0.88 6.49 12.49
N SER A 264 2.17 6.25 12.28
CA SER A 264 3.12 6.05 13.38
C SER A 264 3.33 7.34 14.19
N ALA A 265 3.34 8.50 13.53
CA ALA A 265 3.47 9.80 14.20
C ALA A 265 2.17 10.26 14.90
N TYR A 266 1.00 9.98 14.31
CA TYR A 266 -0.30 10.47 14.81
C TYR A 266 -1.37 9.36 14.89
N PRO A 267 -1.15 8.29 15.67
CA PRO A 267 -2.05 7.13 15.69
C PRO A 267 -3.47 7.49 16.13
N ILE A 268 -3.63 8.36 17.15
CA ILE A 268 -4.94 8.80 17.63
C ILE A 268 -5.73 9.58 16.58
N ALA A 269 -5.04 10.33 15.71
CA ALA A 269 -5.70 11.09 14.64
C ALA A 269 -6.36 10.14 13.61
N PHE A 270 -5.68 9.04 13.28
CA PHE A 270 -6.25 7.98 12.44
C PHE A 270 -7.47 7.35 13.10
N LEU A 271 -7.40 7.00 14.39
CA LEU A 271 -8.53 6.39 15.10
C LEU A 271 -9.78 7.29 15.18
N ASN A 272 -9.58 8.60 15.24
CA ASN A 272 -10.66 9.57 15.31
C ASN A 272 -11.39 9.78 13.98
N ASN A 273 -10.86 9.26 12.86
CA ASN A 273 -11.45 9.43 11.55
C ASN A 273 -12.65 8.47 11.36
N PRO A 274 -13.84 8.95 10.93
CA PRO A 274 -14.99 8.08 10.67
C PRO A 274 -14.70 7.02 9.59
N ILE A 275 -13.83 7.33 8.60
CA ILE A 275 -13.44 6.39 7.55
C ILE A 275 -12.72 5.18 8.16
N THR A 276 -11.90 5.38 9.19
CA THR A 276 -11.21 4.30 9.90
C THR A 276 -12.19 3.32 10.54
N TYR A 277 -13.29 3.81 11.11
CA TYR A 277 -14.33 2.94 11.66
C TYR A 277 -15.04 2.13 10.56
N VAL A 278 -15.39 2.77 9.44
CA VAL A 278 -16.03 2.08 8.30
C VAL A 278 -15.12 1.00 7.72
N LEU A 279 -13.84 1.33 7.49
CA LEU A 279 -12.85 0.38 6.97
C LEU A 279 -12.59 -0.78 7.95
N LEU A 280 -12.61 -0.52 9.26
CA LEU A 280 -12.53 -1.57 10.28
C LEU A 280 -13.73 -2.53 10.17
N CYS A 281 -14.95 -2.01 10.05
CA CYS A 281 -16.15 -2.84 9.86
C CYS A 281 -16.09 -3.66 8.57
N VAL A 282 -15.63 -3.07 7.46
CA VAL A 282 -15.47 -3.77 6.17
C VAL A 282 -14.44 -4.89 6.30
N ALA A 283 -13.30 -4.63 6.94
CA ALA A 283 -12.27 -5.64 7.16
C ALA A 283 -12.79 -6.81 8.02
N LEU A 284 -13.47 -6.53 9.14
CA LEU A 284 -14.05 -7.58 9.98
C LEU A 284 -15.16 -8.36 9.26
N PHE A 285 -15.95 -7.70 8.41
CA PHE A 285 -16.93 -8.38 7.58
C PHE A 285 -16.27 -9.32 6.56
N LEU A 286 -15.18 -8.88 5.90
CA LEU A 286 -14.44 -9.73 4.97
C LEU A 286 -13.77 -10.91 5.67
N GLU A 287 -13.24 -10.72 6.88
CA GLU A 287 -12.74 -11.82 7.71
C GLU A 287 -13.87 -12.82 8.03
N PHE A 288 -15.05 -12.31 8.42
CA PHE A 288 -16.24 -13.14 8.68
C PHE A 288 -16.71 -13.95 7.47
N THR A 289 -16.48 -13.50 6.22
CA THR A 289 -16.82 -14.30 5.03
C THR A 289 -16.00 -15.59 4.90
N GLY A 290 -14.89 -15.72 5.63
CA GLY A 290 -14.03 -16.90 5.62
C GLY A 290 -13.20 -17.08 4.35
N LEU A 291 -13.23 -16.13 3.40
CA LEU A 291 -12.45 -16.20 2.15
C LEU A 291 -10.94 -16.31 2.41
N CYS A 292 -10.45 -15.73 3.50
CA CYS A 292 -9.06 -15.78 3.93
C CYS A 292 -8.82 -16.76 5.09
N ALA A 293 -9.78 -17.63 5.41
CA ALA A 293 -9.68 -18.53 6.56
C ALA A 293 -8.48 -19.49 6.46
N GLY A 294 -8.07 -19.84 5.24
CA GLY A 294 -6.87 -20.66 5.01
C GLY A 294 -5.56 -20.05 5.50
N ALA A 295 -5.53 -18.75 5.81
CA ALA A 295 -4.36 -18.11 6.42
C ALA A 295 -4.20 -18.39 7.92
N TRP A 296 -5.26 -18.88 8.58
CA TRP A 296 -5.22 -19.27 10.00
C TRP A 296 -4.65 -20.68 10.22
N VAL A 297 -4.47 -21.45 9.15
CA VAL A 297 -4.01 -22.85 9.16
C VAL A 297 -2.54 -22.91 8.78
#